data_AF-A0A810E6M5-F1
#
_entry.id   AF-A0A810E6M5-F1
#
_cell.length_a   1.000
_cell.length_b   1.000
_cell.length_c   1.000
_cell.angle_alpha   90.00
_cell.angle_beta   90.00
_cell.angle_gamma   90.00
#
_symmetry.space_group_name_H-M   'P 1'
#
loop_
_entity.id
_entity.type
_entity.pdbx_description
1 polymer ?
#
loop_
_entity_poly.entity_id
_entity_poly.type
_entity_poly.pdbx_seq_one_letter_code
_entity_poly.pdbx_strand_id
1 'polypeptide(L)'
;MRFDLKQERGFTLIEVLAAIVILSIVSLVLTSYFVNAMSYSKSNQNKTIMVNLARNALFYMEKQDFEKTQDFFVTKGYTVSANVCQIGACGDNTTAEGQAYRDTFDTDSLASVLHPRVNGVAYTIDVVYQPGVWGNQPQPTGAVSSILNQSSVQSYLLPVKVEVRRADRGSPSANTVEVEGYITDERIR
;
A
#
# COMPACT_ATOMS: atom_id res chain seq x y z
N MET A 1 -23.90 -73.81 12.17
CA MET A 1 -23.43 -72.40 12.16
C MET A 1 -22.57 -72.16 13.39
N ARG A 2 -21.26 -71.95 13.23
CA ARG A 2 -20.39 -71.50 14.32
C ARG A 2 -20.42 -69.98 14.32
N PHE A 3 -20.89 -69.39 15.42
CA PHE A 3 -20.74 -67.97 15.68
C PHE A 3 -19.35 -67.74 16.27
N ASP A 4 -18.47 -67.17 15.46
CA ASP A 4 -17.16 -66.70 15.90
C ASP A 4 -17.39 -65.40 16.69
N LEU A 5 -17.43 -65.50 18.02
CA LEU A 5 -17.53 -64.36 18.91
C LEU A 5 -16.16 -63.66 18.94
N LYS A 6 -16.00 -62.64 18.09
CA LYS A 6 -14.85 -61.73 18.11
C LYS A 6 -14.64 -61.20 19.54
N GLN A 7 -13.47 -61.48 20.09
CA GLN A 7 -13.06 -61.02 21.41
C GLN A 7 -12.63 -59.55 21.31
N GLU A 8 -13.55 -58.63 21.60
CA GLU A 8 -13.29 -57.18 21.64
C GLU A 8 -12.38 -56.86 22.83
N ARG A 9 -11.06 -56.81 22.60
CA ARG A 9 -10.09 -56.33 23.61
C ARG A 9 -10.16 -54.80 23.61
N GLY A 10 -10.65 -54.22 24.71
CA GLY A 10 -10.62 -52.77 24.92
C GLY A 10 -9.19 -52.24 25.11
N PHE A 11 -9.01 -50.92 24.90
CA PHE A 11 -7.73 -50.26 25.11
C PHE A 11 -7.33 -50.26 26.58
N THR A 12 -6.03 -50.43 26.84
CA THR A 12 -5.46 -50.27 28.17
C THR A 12 -5.36 -48.79 28.53
N LEU A 13 -5.37 -48.47 29.83
CA LEU A 13 -5.27 -47.10 30.31
C LEU A 13 -3.97 -46.42 29.85
N ILE A 14 -2.87 -47.17 29.77
CA ILE A 14 -1.57 -46.66 29.32
C ILE A 14 -1.57 -46.32 27.83
N GLU A 15 -2.27 -47.09 26.98
CA GLU A 15 -2.42 -46.79 25.56
C GLU A 15 -3.24 -45.51 25.34
N VAL A 16 -4.34 -45.34 26.07
CA VAL A 16 -5.16 -44.12 26.01
C VAL A 16 -4.36 -42.90 26.47
N LEU A 17 -3.62 -43.04 27.57
CA LEU A 17 -2.79 -41.95 28.09
C LEU A 17 -1.68 -41.59 27.10
N ALA A 18 -0.99 -42.58 26.52
CA ALA A 18 0.02 -42.34 25.49
C ALA A 18 -0.56 -41.66 24.24
N ALA A 19 -1.74 -42.09 23.77
CA ALA A 19 -2.41 -41.48 22.63
C ALA A 19 -2.76 -40.01 22.88
N ILE A 20 -3.27 -39.66 24.07
CA ILE A 20 -3.60 -38.28 24.43
C ILE A 20 -2.34 -37.41 24.53
N VAL A 21 -1.23 -37.95 25.07
CA VAL A 21 0.05 -37.23 25.14
C VAL A 21 0.62 -36.96 23.74
N ILE A 22 0.60 -37.95 22.85
CA ILE A 22 1.04 -37.75 21.47
C ILE A 22 0.15 -36.74 20.76
N LEU A 23 -1.18 -36.86 20.91
CA LEU A 23 -2.15 -35.94 20.31
C LEU A 23 -1.96 -34.51 20.81
N SER A 24 -1.67 -34.31 22.10
CA SER A 24 -1.49 -32.97 22.67
C SER A 24 -0.22 -32.29 22.13
N ILE A 25 0.88 -33.02 22.02
CA ILE A 25 2.13 -32.52 21.42
C ILE A 25 1.88 -32.10 19.96
N VAL A 26 1.24 -32.96 19.17
CA VAL A 26 0.92 -32.66 17.76
C VAL A 26 0.00 -31.44 17.66
N SER A 27 -1.04 -31.37 18.51
CA SER A 27 -2.00 -30.26 18.51
C SER A 27 -1.36 -28.91 18.82
N LEU A 28 -0.40 -28.86 19.75
CA LEU A 28 0.34 -27.64 20.07
C LEU A 28 1.17 -27.14 18.89
N VAL A 29 1.87 -28.06 18.20
CA VAL A 29 2.67 -27.72 17.01
C VAL A 29 1.76 -27.19 15.89
N LEU A 30 0.65 -27.86 15.59
CA LEU A 30 -0.30 -27.42 14.57
C LEU A 30 -0.93 -26.07 14.90
N THR A 31 -1.26 -25.82 16.16
CA THR A 31 -1.82 -24.53 16.61
C THR A 31 -0.85 -23.39 16.32
N SER A 32 0.43 -23.57 16.65
CA SER A 32 1.48 -22.56 16.35
C SER A 32 1.55 -22.26 14.84
N TYR A 33 1.53 -23.31 14.01
CA TYR A 33 1.51 -23.15 12.56
C TYR A 33 0.27 -22.37 12.07
N PHE A 34 -0.92 -22.69 12.58
CA PHE A 34 -2.14 -21.98 12.21
C PHE A 34 -2.14 -20.51 12.62
N VAL A 35 -1.64 -20.19 13.82
CA VAL A 35 -1.52 -18.80 14.28
C VAL A 35 -0.60 -18.00 13.34
N ASN A 36 0.54 -18.58 12.96
CA ASN A 36 1.47 -17.95 12.02
C ASN A 36 0.85 -17.77 10.63
N ALA A 37 0.18 -18.79 10.09
CA ALA A 37 -0.50 -18.73 8.80
C ALA A 37 -1.63 -17.68 8.79
N MET A 38 -2.41 -17.60 9.87
CA MET A 38 -3.47 -16.60 10.04
C MET A 38 -2.90 -15.18 10.07
N SER A 39 -1.79 -14.97 10.80
CA SER A 39 -1.09 -13.68 10.85
C SER A 39 -0.58 -13.25 9.48
N TYR A 40 0.02 -14.17 8.73
CA TYR A 40 0.49 -13.92 7.36
C TYR A 40 -0.67 -13.57 6.41
N SER A 41 -1.78 -14.31 6.49
CA SER A 41 -2.98 -14.03 5.70
C SER A 41 -3.53 -12.63 5.97
N LYS A 42 -3.62 -12.23 7.24
CA LYS A 42 -4.05 -10.88 7.64
C LYS A 42 -3.10 -9.80 7.13
N SER A 43 -1.78 -10.04 7.16
CA SER A 43 -0.79 -9.11 6.60
C SER A 43 -0.98 -8.92 5.10
N ASN A 44 -1.18 -10.00 4.35
CA ASN A 44 -1.42 -9.92 2.91
C ASN A 44 -2.73 -9.21 2.57
N GLN A 45 -3.80 -9.48 3.32
CA GLN A 45 -5.07 -8.75 3.17
C GLN A 45 -4.87 -7.24 3.37
N ASN A 46 -4.12 -6.84 4.40
CA ASN A 46 -3.82 -5.43 4.65
C ASN A 46 -3.03 -4.82 3.49
N LYS A 47 -2.04 -5.54 2.93
CA LYS A 47 -1.30 -5.06 1.75
C LYS A 47 -2.21 -4.85 0.55
N THR A 48 -3.15 -5.76 0.27
CA THR A 48 -4.12 -5.59 -0.82
C THR A 48 -4.98 -4.34 -0.63
N ILE A 49 -5.45 -4.07 0.59
CA ILE A 49 -6.19 -2.84 0.90
C ILE A 49 -5.33 -1.61 0.61
N MET A 50 -4.09 -1.60 1.10
CA MET A 50 -3.18 -0.46 0.93
C MET A 50 -2.81 -0.20 -0.53
N VAL A 51 -2.58 -1.25 -1.34
CA VAL A 51 -2.35 -1.11 -2.79
C VAL A 51 -3.56 -0.47 -3.46
N ASN A 52 -4.78 -0.86 -3.08
CA ASN A 52 -5.98 -0.29 -3.66
C ASN A 52 -6.17 1.18 -3.25
N LEU A 53 -5.89 1.52 -1.98
CA LEU A 53 -5.88 2.90 -1.51
C LEU A 53 -4.86 3.75 -2.28
N ALA A 54 -3.65 3.22 -2.49
CA ALA A 54 -2.60 3.91 -3.25
C ALA A 54 -3.04 4.18 -4.70
N ARG A 55 -3.66 3.20 -5.36
CA ARG A 55 -4.21 3.35 -6.72
C ARG A 55 -5.33 4.40 -6.77
N ASN A 56 -6.21 4.43 -5.79
CA ASN A 56 -7.27 5.44 -5.71
C ASN A 56 -6.70 6.84 -5.51
N ALA A 57 -5.68 6.99 -4.67
CA ALA A 57 -4.98 8.26 -4.48
C ALA A 57 -4.24 8.68 -5.75
N LEU A 58 -3.57 7.75 -6.45
CA LEU A 58 -2.95 8.02 -7.75
C LEU A 58 -3.99 8.49 -8.76
N PHE A 59 -5.14 7.82 -8.86
CA PHE A 59 -6.22 8.21 -9.76
C PHE A 59 -6.82 9.59 -9.39
N TYR A 60 -6.85 9.95 -8.11
CA TYR A 60 -7.18 11.31 -7.70
C TYR A 60 -6.14 12.32 -8.20
N MET A 61 -4.85 12.01 -8.06
CA MET A 61 -3.75 12.87 -8.53
C MET A 61 -3.74 13.04 -10.05
N GLU A 62 -4.07 12.00 -10.81
CA GLU A 62 -4.23 12.03 -12.28
C GLU A 62 -5.35 12.95 -12.79
N LYS A 63 -6.25 13.38 -11.90
CA LYS A 63 -7.36 14.30 -12.23
C LYS A 63 -7.08 15.74 -11.84
N GLN A 64 -5.95 16.01 -11.18
CA GLN A 64 -5.60 17.35 -10.80
C GLN A 64 -5.10 18.13 -12.02
N ASP A 65 -5.15 19.45 -11.93
CA ASP A 65 -4.59 20.32 -12.95
C ASP A 65 -3.08 20.07 -13.09
N PHE A 66 -2.65 19.67 -14.29
CA PHE A 66 -1.28 19.23 -14.53
C PHE A 66 -0.28 20.36 -14.30
N GLU A 67 -0.55 21.57 -14.79
CA GLU A 67 0.37 22.70 -14.70
C GLU A 67 0.55 23.15 -13.25
N LYS A 68 -0.54 23.23 -12.48
CA LYS A 68 -0.48 23.54 -11.04
C LYS A 68 0.22 22.45 -10.24
N THR A 69 0.02 21.20 -10.61
CA THR A 69 0.63 20.05 -9.93
C THR A 69 2.13 19.95 -10.25
N GLN A 70 2.52 20.25 -11.49
CA GLN A 70 3.91 20.36 -11.90
C GLN A 70 4.62 21.49 -11.14
N ASP A 71 4.00 22.68 -11.05
CA ASP A 71 4.55 23.78 -10.27
C ASP A 71 4.74 23.41 -8.79
N PHE A 72 3.74 22.75 -8.19
CA PHE A 72 3.78 22.27 -6.82
C PHE A 72 4.96 21.32 -6.55
N PHE A 73 5.15 20.30 -7.39
CA PHE A 73 6.18 19.29 -7.18
C PHE A 73 7.57 19.72 -7.68
N VAL A 74 7.66 20.33 -8.86
CA VAL A 74 8.92 20.57 -9.56
C VAL A 74 9.50 21.93 -9.22
N THR A 75 8.70 22.99 -9.36
CA THR A 75 9.17 24.36 -9.12
C THR A 75 9.31 24.64 -7.63
N LYS A 76 8.29 24.30 -6.85
CA LYS A 76 8.25 24.57 -5.40
C LYS A 76 8.92 23.47 -4.57
N GLY A 77 9.06 22.26 -5.12
CA GLY A 77 9.73 21.14 -4.44
C GLY A 77 8.93 20.56 -3.27
N TYR A 78 7.61 20.77 -3.22
CA TYR A 78 6.76 20.25 -2.15
C TYR A 78 6.37 18.79 -2.41
N THR A 79 5.95 18.11 -1.36
CA THR A 79 5.32 16.79 -1.43
C THR A 79 3.90 16.87 -0.92
N VAL A 80 3.02 16.00 -1.42
CA VAL A 80 1.67 15.90 -0.86
C VAL A 80 1.76 14.95 0.32
N SER A 81 1.65 15.45 1.53
CA SER A 81 1.76 14.66 2.75
C SER A 81 0.50 14.76 3.59
N ALA A 82 0.07 13.61 4.13
CA ALA A 82 -1.00 13.54 5.10
C ALA A 82 -0.74 14.47 6.30
N ASN A 83 0.51 14.61 6.74
CA ASN A 83 0.85 15.45 7.90
C ASN A 83 0.55 16.94 7.67
N VAL A 84 0.76 17.44 6.46
CA VAL A 84 0.51 18.84 6.09
C VAL A 84 -0.97 19.07 5.78
N CYS A 85 -1.62 18.06 5.18
CA CYS A 85 -3.02 18.15 4.75
C CYS A 85 -3.94 17.31 5.65
N GLN A 86 -4.21 17.81 6.86
CA GLN A 86 -5.10 17.15 7.83
C GLN A 86 -6.59 17.42 7.54
N ILE A 87 -7.48 16.53 8.00
CA ILE A 87 -8.93 16.73 7.91
C ILE A 87 -9.33 18.01 8.65
N GLY A 88 -9.94 18.96 7.94
CA GLY A 88 -10.38 20.26 8.47
C GLY A 88 -9.27 21.29 8.69
N ALA A 89 -8.02 20.95 8.36
CA ALA A 89 -6.86 21.84 8.51
C ALA A 89 -5.85 21.66 7.36
N CYS A 90 -6.33 21.31 6.16
CA CYS A 90 -5.46 21.10 5.01
C CYS A 90 -5.10 22.42 4.34
N GLY A 91 -3.79 22.65 4.16
CA GLY A 91 -3.27 23.86 3.53
C GLY A 91 -3.32 25.07 4.46
N ASP A 92 -2.39 25.11 5.43
CA ASP A 92 -2.22 26.26 6.33
C ASP A 92 -1.85 27.54 5.55
N ASN A 93 -2.75 28.52 5.54
CA ASN A 93 -2.56 29.79 4.82
C ASN A 93 -1.48 30.69 5.42
N THR A 94 -0.93 30.33 6.58
CA THR A 94 0.18 31.05 7.22
C THR A 94 1.55 30.61 6.69
N THR A 95 1.61 29.49 5.96
CA THR A 95 2.85 28.95 5.37
C THR A 95 2.81 28.97 3.84
N ALA A 96 3.97 29.15 3.22
CA ALA A 96 4.08 29.10 1.75
C ALA A 96 3.68 27.72 1.19
N GLU A 97 4.02 26.65 1.90
CA GLU A 97 3.62 25.29 1.54
C GLU A 97 2.10 25.12 1.65
N GLY A 98 1.50 25.48 2.78
CA GLY A 98 0.06 25.33 2.96
C GLY A 98 -0.76 26.20 1.99
N GLN A 99 -0.28 27.40 1.63
CA GLN A 99 -0.90 28.19 0.56
C GLN A 99 -0.80 27.47 -0.80
N ALA A 100 0.34 26.85 -1.12
CA ALA A 100 0.48 26.07 -2.35
C ALA A 100 -0.50 24.88 -2.41
N TYR A 101 -0.82 24.23 -1.29
CA TYR A 101 -1.87 23.21 -1.26
C TYR A 101 -3.23 23.78 -1.68
N ARG A 102 -3.59 24.97 -1.19
CA ARG A 102 -4.88 25.61 -1.50
C ARG A 102 -4.98 26.10 -2.93
N ASP A 103 -3.86 26.53 -3.50
CA ASP A 103 -3.81 27.04 -4.88
C ASP A 103 -3.85 25.88 -5.90
N THR A 104 -3.28 24.73 -5.54
CA THR A 104 -3.15 23.55 -6.40
C THR A 104 -4.32 22.57 -6.27
N PHE A 105 -4.83 22.31 -5.06
CA PHE A 105 -5.78 21.22 -4.79
C PHE A 105 -7.07 21.70 -4.14
N ASP A 106 -8.16 20.96 -4.35
CA ASP A 106 -9.31 21.00 -3.45
C ASP A 106 -8.92 20.33 -2.12
N THR A 107 -8.67 21.14 -1.10
CA THR A 107 -8.10 20.71 0.18
C THR A 107 -9.02 19.79 0.97
N ASP A 108 -10.35 19.90 0.81
CA ASP A 108 -11.30 19.05 1.53
C ASP A 108 -11.35 17.65 0.93
N SER A 109 -11.40 17.58 -0.41
CA SER A 109 -11.30 16.32 -1.15
C SER A 109 -9.94 15.66 -0.94
N LEU A 110 -8.86 16.43 -1.02
CA LEU A 110 -7.50 15.92 -0.80
C LEU A 110 -7.33 15.36 0.61
N ALA A 111 -7.75 16.09 1.66
CA ALA A 111 -7.65 15.60 3.03
C ALA A 111 -8.37 14.25 3.24
N SER A 112 -9.52 14.07 2.58
CA SER A 112 -10.29 12.82 2.61
C SER A 112 -9.58 11.67 1.89
N VAL A 113 -8.89 11.97 0.78
CA VAL A 113 -8.07 10.99 0.04
C VAL A 113 -6.84 10.58 0.85
N LEU A 114 -6.21 11.51 1.57
CA LEU A 114 -5.00 11.23 2.35
C LEU A 114 -5.26 10.54 3.69
N HIS A 115 -6.49 10.58 4.20
CA HIS A 115 -6.89 10.00 5.49
C HIS A 115 -8.06 9.01 5.40
N PRO A 116 -7.98 7.95 4.56
CA PRO A 116 -9.09 7.03 4.40
C PRO A 116 -9.23 6.10 5.61
N ARG A 117 -10.48 5.66 5.86
CA ARG A 117 -10.81 4.63 6.84
C ARG A 117 -11.45 3.43 6.17
N VAL A 118 -10.84 2.26 6.33
CA VAL A 118 -11.36 0.99 5.80
C VAL A 118 -11.59 0.05 6.98
N ASN A 119 -12.83 -0.37 7.19
CA ASN A 119 -13.22 -1.27 8.29
C ASN A 119 -12.76 -0.78 9.68
N GLY A 120 -12.85 0.53 9.93
CA GLY A 120 -12.44 1.16 11.19
C GLY A 120 -10.92 1.32 11.36
N VAL A 121 -10.10 0.83 10.42
CA VAL A 121 -8.65 1.07 10.40
C VAL A 121 -8.37 2.35 9.64
N ALA A 122 -7.63 3.27 10.26
CA ALA A 122 -7.20 4.52 9.65
C ALA A 122 -5.84 4.36 8.96
N TYR A 123 -5.72 4.97 7.78
CA TYR A 123 -4.50 5.00 6.99
C TYR A 123 -4.11 6.45 6.70
N THR A 124 -2.83 6.64 6.41
CA THR A 124 -2.27 7.88 5.89
C THR A 124 -1.63 7.62 4.54
N ILE A 125 -1.80 8.55 3.61
CA ILE A 125 -1.23 8.47 2.26
C ILE A 125 -0.35 9.69 2.04
N ASP A 126 0.83 9.47 1.48
CA ASP A 126 1.73 10.53 0.99
C ASP A 126 1.98 10.30 -0.51
N VAL A 127 2.13 11.38 -1.28
CA VAL A 127 2.49 11.36 -2.71
C VAL A 127 3.78 12.13 -2.89
N VAL A 128 4.81 11.44 -3.39
CA VAL A 128 6.18 11.92 -3.50
C VAL A 128 6.58 11.97 -4.97
N TYR A 129 7.04 13.13 -5.44
CA TYR A 129 7.58 13.28 -6.79
C TYR A 129 8.94 12.58 -6.93
N GLN A 130 9.15 11.86 -8.03
CA GLN A 130 10.36 11.10 -8.29
C GLN A 130 11.09 11.58 -9.57
N PRO A 131 11.91 12.66 -9.49
CA PRO A 131 12.58 13.21 -10.67
C PRO A 131 13.59 12.27 -11.35
N GLY A 132 14.07 11.25 -10.63
CA GLY A 132 15.14 10.34 -11.09
C GLY A 132 14.69 9.06 -11.82
N VAL A 133 13.38 8.83 -12.02
CA VAL A 133 12.88 7.56 -12.59
C VAL A 133 13.34 7.34 -14.03
N TRP A 134 13.61 8.41 -14.78
CA TRP A 134 14.05 8.31 -16.18
C TRP A 134 15.54 8.00 -16.38
N GLY A 135 16.36 8.01 -15.33
CA GLY A 135 17.83 7.89 -15.44
C GLY A 135 18.40 6.46 -15.45
N ASN A 136 17.60 5.45 -15.09
CA ASN A 136 18.09 4.08 -14.86
C ASN A 136 17.47 3.01 -15.79
N GLN A 137 16.89 3.40 -16.93
CA GLN A 137 16.47 2.40 -17.91
C GLN A 137 17.71 1.84 -18.62
N PRO A 138 17.98 0.52 -18.58
CA PRO A 138 19.04 -0.07 -19.37
C PRO A 138 18.76 0.24 -20.85
N GLN A 139 19.72 0.93 -21.47
CA GLN A 139 19.67 1.29 -22.87
C GLN A 139 19.53 0.00 -23.68
N PRO A 140 18.48 -0.17 -24.52
CA PRO A 140 18.31 -1.39 -25.29
C PRO A 140 19.55 -1.58 -26.15
N THR A 141 20.26 -2.69 -25.93
CA THR A 141 21.38 -3.13 -26.76
C THR A 141 20.84 -3.59 -28.10
N GLY A 142 20.51 -2.63 -28.94
CA GLY A 142 19.91 -2.82 -30.25
C GLY A 142 19.37 -1.50 -30.76
N ALA A 143 19.90 -1.04 -31.89
CA ALA A 143 19.50 0.20 -32.54
C ALA A 143 18.04 0.13 -33.01
N VAL A 144 17.11 0.38 -32.11
CA VAL A 144 15.76 0.82 -32.45
C VAL A 144 15.78 2.32 -32.26
N SER A 145 15.85 3.07 -33.35
CA SER A 145 15.65 4.51 -33.34
C SER A 145 14.31 4.78 -32.66
N SER A 146 14.34 5.33 -31.44
CA SER A 146 13.15 5.76 -30.74
C SER A 146 12.52 6.88 -31.58
N ILE A 147 11.47 6.53 -32.34
CA ILE A 147 10.66 7.48 -33.11
C ILE A 147 10.00 8.51 -32.17
N LEU A 148 9.94 8.20 -30.87
CA LEU A 148 9.53 9.10 -29.81
C LEU A 148 10.75 9.82 -29.23
N ASN A 149 10.76 11.15 -29.37
CA ASN A 149 11.75 12.01 -28.75
C ASN A 149 11.52 11.97 -27.23
N GLN A 150 12.28 11.14 -26.52
CA GLN A 150 12.06 10.80 -25.10
C GLN A 150 11.99 12.04 -24.19
N SER A 151 12.74 13.09 -24.53
CA SER A 151 12.72 14.39 -23.84
C SER A 151 11.37 15.11 -23.93
N SER A 152 10.65 14.97 -25.05
CA SER A 152 9.31 15.57 -25.22
C SER A 152 8.21 14.82 -24.49
N VAL A 153 8.41 13.53 -24.16
CA VAL A 153 7.43 12.76 -23.35
C VAL A 153 7.59 13.06 -21.87
N GLN A 154 8.82 13.33 -21.41
CA GLN A 154 9.13 13.70 -20.02
C GLN A 154 8.43 15.00 -19.58
N SER A 155 8.21 15.96 -20.48
CA SER A 155 7.51 17.21 -20.14
C SER A 155 6.02 17.02 -19.84
N TYR A 156 5.43 15.91 -20.29
CA TYR A 156 3.99 15.63 -20.13
C TYR A 156 3.69 14.58 -19.04
N LEU A 157 4.72 14.10 -18.33
CA LEU A 157 4.58 13.07 -17.30
C LEU A 157 5.26 13.51 -16.01
N LEU A 158 4.55 13.43 -14.88
CA LEU A 158 5.12 13.62 -13.55
C LEU A 158 5.18 12.26 -12.83
N PRO A 159 6.35 11.61 -12.74
CA PRO A 159 6.53 10.39 -11.99
C PRO A 159 6.31 10.64 -10.50
N VAL A 160 5.38 9.91 -9.91
CA VAL A 160 5.04 10.00 -8.50
C VAL A 160 5.01 8.61 -7.85
N LYS A 161 5.40 8.57 -6.58
CA LYS A 161 5.26 7.41 -5.72
C LYS A 161 4.25 7.71 -4.64
N VAL A 162 3.24 6.85 -4.53
CA VAL A 162 2.23 6.90 -3.49
C VAL A 162 2.64 5.94 -2.38
N GLU A 163 2.83 6.47 -1.18
CA GLU A 163 3.14 5.70 0.02
C GLU A 163 1.91 5.62 0.92
N VAL A 164 1.49 4.41 1.25
CA VAL A 164 0.37 4.19 2.17
C VAL A 164 0.89 3.56 3.45
N ARG A 165 0.44 4.08 4.59
CA ARG A 165 0.81 3.63 5.93
C ARG A 165 -0.44 3.53 6.79
N ARG A 166 -0.38 2.70 7.83
CA ARG A 166 -1.42 2.71 8.87
C ARG A 166 -1.15 3.86 9.84
N ALA A 167 -2.21 4.51 10.32
CA ALA A 167 -2.11 5.71 11.16
C ALA A 167 -1.86 5.41 12.67
N ASP A 168 -1.72 4.14 13.06
CA ASP A 168 -1.58 3.72 14.46
C ASP A 168 -0.15 3.90 15.02
N ARG A 169 -0.05 4.55 16.19
CA ARG A 169 1.19 5.00 16.87
C ARG A 169 2.17 3.89 17.33
N GLY A 170 2.02 2.66 16.86
CA GLY A 170 2.87 1.53 17.23
C GLY A 170 3.16 0.57 16.08
N SER A 171 2.71 0.86 14.86
CA SER A 171 3.06 0.01 13.72
C SER A 171 4.51 0.28 13.33
N PRO A 172 5.40 -0.73 13.32
CA PRO A 172 6.72 -0.55 12.75
C PRO A 172 6.55 -0.09 11.30
N SER A 173 7.44 0.79 10.85
CA SER A 173 7.55 1.30 9.47
C SER A 173 7.68 0.20 8.40
N ALA A 174 7.74 -1.07 8.81
CA ALA A 174 7.78 -2.28 8.00
C ALA A 174 6.48 -2.60 7.23
N ASN A 175 5.40 -1.84 7.42
CA ASN A 175 4.14 -2.01 6.68
C ASN A 175 3.78 -0.76 5.87
N THR A 176 4.75 -0.20 5.14
CA THR A 176 4.46 0.76 4.07
C THR A 176 4.24 0.00 2.77
N VAL A 177 3.23 0.40 2.01
CA VAL A 177 3.04 -0.05 0.63
C VAL A 177 3.32 1.13 -0.28
N GLU A 178 4.11 0.89 -1.32
CA GLU A 178 4.50 1.89 -2.29
C GLU A 178 3.93 1.49 -3.66
N VAL A 179 3.32 2.45 -4.34
CA VAL A 179 2.84 2.28 -5.72
C VAL A 179 3.36 3.45 -6.54
N GLU A 180 4.08 3.13 -7.61
CA GLU A 180 4.58 4.11 -8.57
C GLU A 180 3.55 4.37 -9.66
N GLY A 181 3.54 5.59 -10.19
CA GLY A 181 2.64 6.02 -11.24
C GLY A 181 3.09 7.33 -11.89
N TYR A 182 2.28 7.81 -12.82
CA TYR A 182 2.53 9.06 -13.54
C TYR A 182 1.26 9.91 -13.53
N ILE A 183 1.41 11.20 -13.25
CA ILE A 183 0.38 12.21 -13.54
C ILE A 183 0.64 12.67 -14.98
N THR A 184 -0.38 12.62 -15.83
CA THR A 184 -0.26 12.95 -17.26
C THR A 184 -0.86 14.31 -17.57
N ASP A 185 -0.24 15.05 -18.48
CA ASP A 185 -0.86 16.23 -19.09
C ASP A 185 -2.07 15.79 -19.94
N GLU A 186 -3.16 16.53 -19.88
CA GLU A 186 -4.36 16.27 -20.66
C GLU A 186 -4.10 16.36 -22.18
N ARG A 187 -3.06 17.08 -22.61
CA ARG A 187 -2.69 17.23 -24.03
C ARG A 187 -2.29 15.92 -24.73
N ILE A 188 -1.95 14.89 -23.96
CA ILE A 188 -1.52 13.57 -24.48
C ILE A 188 -2.56 12.46 -24.22
N ARG A 189 -3.76 12.82 -23.74
CA ARG A 189 -4.85 11.90 -23.41
C ARG A 189 -5.90 11.83 -24.51
#